data_AF-F9UG23-F1
#
_entry.id   AF-F9UG23-F1
#
_cell.length_a   1.000
_cell.length_b   1.000
_cell.length_c   1.000
_cell.angle_alpha   90.00
_cell.angle_beta   90.00
_cell.angle_gamma   90.00
#
_symmetry.space_group_name_H-M   'P 1'
#
loop_
_entity.id
_entity.type
_entity.pdbx_description
1 polymer ?
#
loop_
_entity_poly.entity_id
_entity_poly.type
_entity_poly.pdbx_seq_one_letter_code
_entity_poly.pdbx_strand_id
1 'polypeptide(L)'
;MTELVRRNMMAGYRMVDDALASGLDPFEVGHSQWLLELNTCVLCGQDLERRSEFSMHIASTERHFYEQDGAGIGGLMEWLAHHREEKVWFRAAGVYVYILSRPQLFLEGNHRTGSLIMSYLLAREGQPPFVLSVDNAKAYFDPSTLVKDSRKHSLGMLFTMPKVKKRLARLLKGNGGPEYLVPAA
;
A
#
# COMPACT_ATOMS: atom_id res chain seq x y z
N MET A 1 -6.22 16.47 7.92
CA MET A 1 -6.68 15.09 8.21
C MET A 1 -7.69 15.17 9.34
N THR A 2 -8.86 14.54 9.24
CA THR A 2 -9.85 14.55 10.33
C THR A 2 -9.43 13.59 11.45
N GLU A 3 -9.95 13.80 12.66
CA GLU A 3 -9.65 12.94 13.81
C GLU A 3 -10.02 11.47 13.57
N LEU A 4 -11.13 11.24 12.87
CA LEU A 4 -11.55 9.90 12.44
C LEU A 4 -10.53 9.23 11.52
N VAL A 5 -10.05 9.95 10.49
CA VAL A 5 -9.06 9.40 9.56
C VAL A 5 -7.75 9.08 10.29
N ARG A 6 -7.34 9.95 11.22
CA ARG A 6 -6.17 9.71 12.07
C ARG A 6 -6.35 8.43 12.89
N ARG A 7 -7.49 8.27 13.58
CA ARG A 7 -7.80 7.06 14.37
C ARG A 7 -7.73 5.79 13.53
N ASN A 8 -8.32 5.82 12.34
CA ASN A 8 -8.32 4.68 11.41
C ASN A 8 -6.91 4.36 10.89
N MET A 9 -6.12 5.38 10.57
CA MET A 9 -4.71 5.20 10.19
C MET A 9 -3.90 4.55 11.33
N MET A 10 -4.08 5.00 12.57
CA MET A 10 -3.41 4.38 13.72
C MET A 10 -3.83 2.91 13.93
N ALA A 11 -5.09 2.57 13.65
CA ALA A 11 -5.54 1.18 13.66
C ALA A 11 -4.89 0.35 12.54
N GLY A 12 -4.73 0.93 11.34
CA GLY A 12 -4.01 0.29 10.25
C GLY A 12 -2.52 0.08 10.55
N TYR A 13 -1.85 1.02 11.21
CA TYR A 13 -0.47 0.83 11.67
C TYR A 13 -0.37 -0.31 12.70
N ARG A 14 -1.29 -0.40 13.66
CA ARG A 14 -1.32 -1.54 14.59
C ARG A 14 -1.47 -2.89 13.87
N MET A 15 -2.32 -2.96 12.85
CA MET A 15 -2.42 -4.19 12.05
C MET A 15 -1.10 -4.55 11.37
N VAL A 16 -0.36 -3.56 10.86
CA VAL A 16 0.98 -3.75 10.29
C VAL A 16 1.95 -4.29 11.34
N ASP A 17 1.95 -3.70 12.54
CA ASP A 17 2.80 -4.14 13.65
C ASP A 17 2.48 -5.59 14.05
N ASP A 18 1.20 -5.94 14.16
CA ASP A 18 0.74 -7.30 14.47
C ASP A 18 1.15 -8.31 13.39
N ALA A 19 1.05 -7.93 12.11
CA ALA A 19 1.49 -8.77 10.99
C ALA A 19 3.01 -9.00 11.01
N LEU A 20 3.79 -7.96 11.30
CA LEU A 20 5.24 -8.07 11.44
C LEU A 20 5.62 -8.97 12.63
N ALA A 21 4.98 -8.78 13.79
CA ALA A 21 5.24 -9.56 15.00
C ALA A 21 4.87 -11.03 14.85
N SER A 22 3.83 -11.35 14.07
CA SER A 22 3.41 -12.73 13.81
C SER A 22 4.11 -13.38 12.61
N GLY A 23 4.95 -12.64 11.88
CA GLY A 23 5.58 -13.12 10.65
C GLY A 23 4.59 -13.34 9.50
N LEU A 24 3.37 -12.78 9.58
CA LEU A 24 2.35 -12.92 8.56
C LEU A 24 2.77 -12.19 7.29
N ASP A 25 2.83 -12.92 6.17
CA ASP A 25 3.04 -12.33 4.85
C ASP A 25 1.72 -12.16 4.07
N PRO A 26 1.21 -10.92 3.89
CA PRO A 26 0.00 -10.67 3.11
C PRO A 26 0.13 -11.04 1.62
N PHE A 27 1.36 -11.26 1.15
CA PHE A 27 1.65 -11.61 -0.25
C PHE A 27 1.78 -13.11 -0.49
N GLU A 28 1.72 -13.92 0.57
CA GLU A 28 1.62 -15.38 0.44
C GLU A 28 0.22 -15.81 0.00
N VAL A 29 0.16 -16.97 -0.65
CA VAL A 29 -1.09 -17.57 -1.13
C VAL A 29 -2.01 -17.79 0.08
N GLY A 30 -3.24 -17.26 -0.02
CA GLY A 30 -4.25 -17.37 1.03
C GLY A 30 -4.27 -16.20 2.02
N HIS A 31 -3.28 -15.31 2.03
CA HIS A 31 -3.22 -14.21 2.99
C HIS A 31 -3.68 -12.85 2.44
N SER A 32 -4.02 -12.77 1.15
CA SER A 32 -4.40 -11.52 0.49
C SER A 32 -5.63 -10.82 1.10
N GLN A 33 -6.49 -11.57 1.80
CA GLN A 33 -7.63 -11.01 2.53
C GLN A 33 -7.18 -10.00 3.60
N TRP A 34 -5.98 -10.15 4.15
CA TRP A 34 -5.41 -9.20 5.09
C TRP A 34 -5.26 -7.80 4.46
N LEU A 35 -4.94 -7.70 3.17
CA LEU A 35 -4.84 -6.42 2.45
C LEU A 35 -6.20 -5.74 2.30
N LEU A 36 -7.27 -6.53 2.10
CA LEU A 36 -8.65 -6.03 2.08
C LEU A 36 -9.11 -5.56 3.46
N GLU A 37 -8.78 -6.31 4.51
CA GLU A 37 -9.07 -5.91 5.89
C GLU A 37 -8.31 -4.63 6.25
N LEU A 38 -7.05 -4.49 5.82
CA LEU A 38 -6.29 -3.26 6.00
C LEU A 38 -6.95 -2.08 5.28
N ASN A 39 -7.41 -2.25 4.05
CA ASN A 39 -8.15 -1.23 3.30
C ASN A 39 -9.46 -0.84 4.01
N THR A 40 -10.22 -1.83 4.46
CA THR A 40 -11.47 -1.64 5.19
C THR A 40 -11.23 -0.90 6.49
N CYS A 41 -10.18 -1.24 7.24
CA CYS A 41 -9.79 -0.58 8.48
C CYS A 41 -9.45 0.90 8.27
N VAL A 42 -8.67 1.26 7.25
CA VAL A 42 -8.32 2.67 7.00
C VAL A 42 -9.49 3.52 6.49
N LEU A 43 -10.51 2.89 5.90
CA LEU A 43 -11.72 3.57 5.41
C LEU A 43 -12.78 3.68 6.50
N CYS A 44 -13.15 2.55 7.10
CA CYS A 44 -14.31 2.42 7.96
C CYS A 44 -13.96 2.38 9.46
N GLY A 45 -12.69 2.17 9.81
CA GLY A 45 -12.27 1.88 11.18
C GLY A 45 -12.54 0.42 11.55
N GLN A 46 -12.54 0.09 12.85
CA GLN A 46 -12.75 -1.27 13.36
C GLN A 46 -14.16 -1.49 13.95
N ASP A 47 -15.00 -0.47 13.92
CA ASP A 47 -16.35 -0.52 14.49
C ASP A 47 -17.29 -1.31 13.58
N LEU A 48 -17.90 -2.38 14.11
CA LEU A 48 -18.71 -3.33 13.34
C LEU A 48 -20.03 -2.72 12.85
N GLU A 49 -20.68 -1.91 13.70
CA GLU A 49 -21.94 -1.25 13.35
C GLU A 49 -21.71 -0.30 12.18
N ARG A 50 -20.66 0.53 12.27
CA ARG A 50 -20.24 1.40 11.18
C ARG A 50 -19.90 0.61 9.92
N ARG A 51 -19.13 -0.49 10.01
CA ARG A 51 -18.78 -1.32 8.84
C ARG A 51 -20.02 -1.92 8.16
N SER A 52 -21.08 -2.21 8.90
CA SER A 52 -22.34 -2.71 8.33
C SER A 52 -22.97 -1.69 7.37
N GLU A 53 -22.87 -0.40 7.68
CA GLU A 53 -23.31 0.70 6.82
C GLU A 53 -22.55 0.74 5.48
N PHE A 54 -21.29 0.28 5.46
CA PHE A 54 -20.43 0.22 4.28
C PHE A 54 -20.39 -1.16 3.62
N SER A 55 -21.25 -2.11 4.02
CA SER A 55 -21.22 -3.51 3.55
C SER A 55 -21.22 -3.65 2.02
N MET A 56 -22.06 -2.88 1.31
CA MET A 56 -22.08 -2.87 -0.15
C MET A 56 -20.75 -2.37 -0.77
N HIS A 57 -20.15 -1.35 -0.16
CA HIS A 57 -18.86 -0.80 -0.61
C HIS A 57 -17.71 -1.80 -0.37
N ILE A 58 -17.71 -2.46 0.79
CA ILE A 58 -16.73 -3.50 1.14
C ILE A 58 -16.82 -4.66 0.14
N ALA A 59 -18.03 -5.18 -0.09
CA ALA A 59 -18.25 -6.28 -1.05
C ALA A 59 -17.88 -5.88 -2.48
N SER A 60 -18.15 -4.64 -2.89
CA SER A 60 -17.76 -4.15 -4.22
C SER A 60 -16.23 -4.03 -4.35
N THR A 61 -15.56 -3.59 -3.29
CA THR A 61 -14.10 -3.49 -3.24
C THR A 61 -13.45 -4.86 -3.26
N GLU A 62 -13.98 -5.84 -2.52
CA GLU A 62 -13.52 -7.23 -2.54
C GLU A 62 -13.64 -7.85 -3.94
N ARG A 63 -14.81 -7.70 -4.58
CA ARG A 63 -15.02 -8.15 -5.96
C ARG A 63 -14.00 -7.53 -6.91
N HIS A 64 -13.85 -6.22 -6.86
CA HIS A 64 -12.86 -5.49 -7.66
C HIS A 64 -11.42 -5.95 -7.37
N PHE A 65 -11.08 -6.21 -6.12
CA PHE A 65 -9.74 -6.63 -5.73
C PHE A 65 -9.35 -7.99 -6.32
N TYR A 66 -10.28 -8.95 -6.36
CA TYR A 66 -10.03 -10.31 -6.84
C TYR A 66 -10.30 -10.51 -8.33
N GLU A 67 -11.36 -9.92 -8.89
CA GLU A 67 -11.85 -10.23 -10.24
C GLU A 67 -11.25 -9.32 -11.34
N GLN A 68 -10.39 -8.36 -11.00
CA GLN A 68 -9.76 -7.49 -11.99
C GLN A 68 -8.64 -8.20 -12.76
N ASP A 69 -8.95 -8.65 -13.98
CA ASP A 69 -8.01 -9.30 -14.89
C ASP A 69 -6.74 -8.49 -15.12
N GLY A 70 -5.59 -9.10 -14.78
CA GLY A 70 -4.26 -8.53 -14.98
C GLY A 70 -3.96 -7.25 -14.21
N ALA A 71 -4.83 -6.82 -13.29
CA ALA A 71 -4.68 -5.54 -12.58
C ALA A 71 -5.13 -5.52 -11.11
N GLY A 72 -5.85 -6.56 -10.66
CA GLY A 72 -6.20 -6.80 -9.26
C GLY A 72 -5.04 -7.43 -8.46
N ILE A 73 -5.37 -8.10 -7.37
CA ILE A 73 -4.36 -8.69 -6.47
C ILE A 73 -3.50 -9.75 -7.17
N GLY A 74 -4.08 -10.56 -8.06
CA GLY A 74 -3.32 -11.56 -8.82
C GLY A 74 -2.19 -10.93 -9.64
N GLY A 75 -2.48 -9.82 -10.33
CA GLY A 75 -1.47 -9.09 -11.09
C GLY A 75 -0.41 -8.40 -10.21
N LEU A 76 -0.77 -7.98 -8.98
CA LEU A 76 0.20 -7.46 -8.02
C LEU A 76 1.15 -8.57 -7.54
N MET A 77 0.62 -9.76 -7.22
CA MET A 77 1.44 -10.90 -6.82
C MET A 77 2.39 -11.33 -7.93
N GLU A 78 1.90 -11.39 -9.17
CA GLU A 78 2.73 -11.67 -10.34
C GLU A 78 3.83 -10.61 -10.50
N TRP A 79 3.48 -9.33 -10.40
CA TRP A 79 4.47 -8.25 -10.46
C TRP A 79 5.53 -8.40 -9.37
N LEU A 80 5.14 -8.69 -8.13
CA LEU A 80 6.06 -8.91 -7.01
C LEU A 80 7.02 -10.08 -7.26
N ALA A 81 6.51 -11.21 -7.78
CA ALA A 81 7.34 -12.38 -8.09
C ALA A 81 8.45 -12.07 -9.12
N HIS A 82 8.16 -11.21 -10.10
CA HIS A 82 9.12 -10.74 -11.10
C HIS A 82 10.15 -9.73 -10.55
N HIS A 83 9.86 -9.09 -9.40
CA HIS A 83 10.68 -8.03 -8.82
C HIS A 83 11.33 -8.44 -7.49
N ARG A 84 11.30 -9.73 -7.12
CA ARG A 84 11.82 -10.25 -5.83
C ARG A 84 13.28 -9.88 -5.56
N GLU A 85 14.12 -9.81 -6.59
CA GLU A 85 15.56 -9.51 -6.50
C GLU A 85 15.84 -8.01 -6.36
N GLU A 86 14.81 -7.16 -6.53
CA GLU A 86 14.99 -5.72 -6.33
C GLU A 86 15.13 -5.40 -4.83
N LYS A 87 15.94 -4.38 -4.53
CA LYS A 87 16.06 -3.82 -3.18
C LYS A 87 14.67 -3.39 -2.68
N VAL A 88 14.38 -3.63 -1.40
CA VAL A 88 13.06 -3.40 -0.81
C VAL A 88 12.48 -2.01 -1.07
N TRP A 89 13.31 -0.96 -1.11
CA TRP A 89 12.90 0.40 -1.47
C TRP A 89 12.24 0.51 -2.86
N PHE A 90 12.74 -0.25 -3.83
CA PHE A 90 12.18 -0.30 -5.18
C PHE A 90 10.93 -1.18 -5.23
N ARG A 91 10.90 -2.30 -4.50
CA ARG A 91 9.70 -3.12 -4.37
C ARG A 91 8.55 -2.35 -3.73
N ALA A 92 8.78 -1.73 -2.57
CA ALA A 92 7.79 -0.90 -1.88
C ALA A 92 7.28 0.24 -2.77
N ALA A 93 8.19 0.97 -3.45
CA ALA A 93 7.80 2.01 -4.40
C ALA A 93 6.97 1.45 -5.57
N GLY A 94 7.36 0.31 -6.15
CA GLY A 94 6.64 -0.30 -7.26
C GLY A 94 5.26 -0.83 -6.86
N VAL A 95 5.12 -1.45 -5.69
CA VAL A 95 3.83 -1.84 -5.11
C VAL A 95 2.92 -0.63 -4.92
N TYR A 96 3.45 0.47 -4.38
CA TYR A 96 2.67 1.69 -4.21
C TYR A 96 2.20 2.27 -5.55
N VAL A 97 3.08 2.32 -6.55
CA VAL A 97 2.71 2.75 -7.90
C VAL A 97 1.66 1.82 -8.50
N TYR A 98 1.80 0.51 -8.32
CA TYR A 98 0.80 -0.47 -8.78
C TYR A 98 -0.56 -0.19 -8.14
N ILE A 99 -0.62 -0.01 -6.82
CA ILE A 99 -1.87 0.28 -6.09
C ILE A 99 -2.58 1.52 -6.65
N LEU A 100 -1.82 2.58 -6.99
CA LEU A 100 -2.36 3.85 -7.47
C LEU A 100 -2.63 3.93 -8.98
N SER A 101 -1.97 3.11 -9.79
CA SER A 101 -2.12 3.14 -11.25
C SER A 101 -3.47 2.57 -11.66
N ARG A 102 -4.06 3.01 -12.78
CA ARG A 102 -5.36 2.50 -13.23
C ARG A 102 -5.28 1.11 -13.90
N PRO A 103 -6.25 0.22 -13.64
CA PRO A 103 -7.32 0.35 -12.62
C PRO A 103 -6.71 0.22 -11.20
N GLN A 104 -7.09 1.07 -10.25
CA GLN A 104 -6.50 1.06 -8.89
C GLN A 104 -6.77 -0.28 -8.19
N LEU A 105 -5.96 -0.65 -7.19
CA LEU A 105 -6.12 -1.96 -6.53
C LEU A 105 -7.42 -2.05 -5.72
N PHE A 106 -7.77 -0.97 -5.02
CA PHE A 106 -9.02 -0.83 -4.28
C PHE A 106 -9.90 0.21 -4.97
N LEU A 107 -11.22 0.21 -4.70
CA LEU A 107 -12.11 1.25 -5.18
C LEU A 107 -11.82 2.60 -4.49
N GLU A 108 -11.50 2.56 -3.19
CA GLU A 108 -11.15 3.73 -2.38
C GLU A 108 -9.98 3.45 -1.42
N GLY A 109 -9.41 4.50 -0.84
CA GLY A 109 -8.39 4.36 0.21
C GLY A 109 -6.98 4.01 -0.26
N ASN A 110 -6.74 3.88 -1.57
CA ASN A 110 -5.47 3.42 -2.16
C ASN A 110 -4.20 4.10 -1.62
N HIS A 111 -4.20 5.43 -1.42
CA HIS A 111 -3.02 6.10 -0.82
C HIS A 111 -2.74 5.68 0.61
N ARG A 112 -3.80 5.62 1.43
CA ARG A 112 -3.71 5.30 2.86
C ARG A 112 -3.26 3.85 3.02
N THR A 113 -3.96 2.92 2.38
CA THR A 113 -3.59 1.50 2.39
C THR A 113 -2.21 1.28 1.78
N GLY A 114 -1.92 1.91 0.63
CA GLY A 114 -0.61 1.79 -0.01
C GLY A 114 0.54 2.31 0.85
N SER A 115 0.35 3.38 1.64
CA SER A 115 1.37 3.87 2.57
C SER A 115 1.70 2.87 3.68
N LEU A 116 0.69 2.17 4.20
CA LEU A 116 0.84 1.13 5.20
C LEU A 116 1.52 -0.11 4.62
N ILE A 117 1.12 -0.52 3.41
CA ILE A 117 1.75 -1.64 2.70
C ILE A 117 3.24 -1.37 2.41
N MET A 118 3.59 -0.14 1.98
CA MET A 118 5.00 0.23 1.84
C MET A 118 5.74 0.11 3.18
N SER A 119 5.14 0.59 4.26
CA SER A 119 5.76 0.54 5.60
C SER A 119 5.98 -0.90 6.05
N TYR A 120 4.99 -1.78 5.85
CA TYR A 120 5.12 -3.22 6.09
C TYR A 120 6.28 -3.84 5.31
N LEU A 121 6.36 -3.59 4.00
CA LEU A 121 7.43 -4.15 3.15
C LEU A 121 8.82 -3.71 3.62
N LEU A 122 8.97 -2.44 3.97
CA LEU A 122 10.23 -1.89 4.49
C LEU A 122 10.61 -2.53 5.82
N ALA A 123 9.69 -2.51 6.78
CA ALA A 123 9.93 -2.99 8.15
C ALA A 123 10.25 -4.48 8.18
N ARG A 124 9.59 -5.30 7.35
CA ARG A 124 9.87 -6.75 7.24
C ARG A 124 11.32 -7.06 6.85
N GLU A 125 11.99 -6.17 6.13
CA GLU A 125 13.41 -6.31 5.74
C GLU A 125 14.34 -5.46 6.60
N GLY A 126 13.91 -5.11 7.81
CA GLY A 126 14.69 -4.33 8.77
C GLY A 126 14.98 -2.91 8.29
N GLN A 127 14.23 -2.39 7.32
CA GLN A 127 14.34 -1.01 6.88
C GLN A 127 13.30 -0.14 7.59
N PRO A 128 13.65 1.11 7.95
CA PRO A 128 12.70 2.00 8.61
C PRO A 128 11.40 2.19 7.81
N PRO A 129 10.22 2.16 8.46
CA PRO A 129 8.95 2.39 7.78
C PRO A 129 8.85 3.83 7.26
N PHE A 130 7.96 4.05 6.28
CA PHE A 130 7.72 5.38 5.73
C PHE A 130 6.74 6.15 6.60
N VAL A 131 7.16 7.34 7.05
CA VAL A 131 6.30 8.25 7.82
C VAL A 131 6.02 9.49 6.99
N LEU A 132 4.75 9.72 6.68
CA LEU A 132 4.31 10.94 6.00
C LEU A 132 4.38 12.12 6.97
N SER A 133 5.19 13.12 6.65
CA SER A 133 5.33 14.37 7.39
C SER A 133 4.93 15.55 6.52
N VAL A 134 4.75 16.72 7.14
CA VAL A 134 4.52 17.96 6.40
C VAL A 134 5.67 18.24 5.42
N ASP A 135 6.91 17.98 5.85
CA ASP A 135 8.13 18.26 5.09
C ASP A 135 8.25 17.39 3.84
N ASN A 136 7.84 16.12 3.93
CA ASN A 136 7.94 15.17 2.82
C ASN A 136 6.65 15.01 2.01
N ALA A 137 5.52 15.57 2.48
CA ALA A 137 4.21 15.42 1.85
C ALA A 137 4.19 15.85 0.38
N LYS A 138 4.77 17.00 0.04
CA LYS A 138 4.82 17.47 -1.36
C LYS A 138 5.58 16.48 -2.24
N ALA A 139 6.76 16.06 -1.80
CA ALA A 139 7.59 15.10 -2.54
C ALA A 139 6.94 13.71 -2.67
N TYR A 140 6.06 13.35 -1.74
CA TYR A 140 5.25 12.13 -1.76
C TYR A 140 4.02 12.24 -2.68
N PHE A 141 3.31 13.37 -2.66
CA PHE A 141 2.08 13.56 -3.43
C PHE A 141 2.33 13.93 -4.91
N ASP A 142 3.42 14.62 -5.23
CA ASP A 142 3.72 15.01 -6.62
C ASP A 142 3.89 13.79 -7.56
N PRO A 143 4.69 12.76 -7.23
CA PRO A 143 4.83 11.58 -8.07
C PRO A 143 3.55 10.74 -8.11
N SER A 144 2.83 10.67 -6.99
CA SER A 144 1.61 9.85 -6.91
C SER A 144 0.46 10.45 -7.71
N THR A 145 0.46 11.77 -7.94
CA THR A 145 -0.46 12.45 -8.87
C THR A 145 -0.21 12.02 -10.32
N LEU A 146 1.05 11.88 -10.73
CA LEU A 146 1.41 11.41 -12.08
C LEU A 146 0.97 9.96 -12.35
N VAL A 147 0.89 9.14 -11.30
CA VAL A 147 0.55 7.73 -11.39
C VAL A 147 -0.96 7.49 -11.48
N LYS A 148 -1.77 8.34 -10.83
CA LYS A 148 -3.24 8.16 -10.73
C LYS A 148 -3.95 8.05 -12.07
N ASP A 149 -3.43 8.70 -13.09
CA ASP A 149 -4.04 8.72 -14.43
C ASP A 149 -3.31 7.79 -15.42
N SER A 150 -2.22 7.18 -14.98
CA SER A 150 -1.45 6.23 -15.76
C SER A 150 -2.14 4.86 -15.75
N ARG A 151 -2.38 4.28 -16.94
CA ARG A 151 -2.89 2.90 -17.07
C ARG A 151 -1.73 1.92 -16.96
N LYS A 152 -1.83 0.91 -16.08
CA LYS A 152 -0.79 -0.09 -15.79
C LYS A 152 -0.17 -0.70 -17.05
N HIS A 153 -1.01 -1.05 -18.02
CA HIS A 153 -0.62 -1.73 -19.27
C HIS A 153 -0.42 -0.79 -20.47
N SER A 154 -0.31 0.53 -20.25
CA SER A 154 -0.06 1.47 -21.34
C SER A 154 1.42 1.54 -21.71
N LEU A 155 1.71 1.77 -23.00
CA LEU A 155 3.07 2.03 -23.47
C LEU A 155 3.71 3.23 -22.75
N GLY A 156 2.92 4.26 -22.42
CA GLY A 156 3.38 5.40 -21.63
C GLY A 156 3.83 5.01 -20.21
N MET A 157 3.27 3.95 -19.63
CA MET A 157 3.69 3.44 -18.33
C MET A 157 5.07 2.78 -18.37
N LEU A 158 5.45 2.14 -19.47
CA LEU A 158 6.78 1.53 -19.62
C LEU A 158 7.91 2.57 -19.46
N PHE A 159 7.68 3.81 -19.92
CA PHE A 159 8.66 4.89 -19.79
C PHE A 159 8.54 5.68 -18.48
N THR A 160 7.33 5.77 -17.92
CA THR A 160 7.05 6.59 -16.74
C THR A 160 7.34 5.84 -15.44
N MET A 161 7.01 4.53 -15.39
CA MET A 161 7.20 3.67 -14.23
C MET A 161 8.63 3.72 -13.67
N PRO A 162 9.70 3.55 -14.46
CA PRO A 162 11.04 3.49 -13.90
C PRO A 162 11.45 4.81 -13.24
N LYS A 163 11.04 5.94 -13.82
CA LYS A 163 11.33 7.28 -13.28
C LYS A 163 10.59 7.53 -11.97
N VAL A 164 9.29 7.23 -11.93
CA VAL A 164 8.46 7.39 -10.73
C VAL A 164 8.92 6.45 -9.63
N LYS A 165 9.10 5.16 -9.94
CA LYS A 165 9.59 4.14 -9.01
C LYS A 165 10.92 4.57 -8.39
N LYS A 166 11.86 5.04 -9.22
CA LYS A 166 13.17 5.53 -8.74
C LYS A 166 13.04 6.77 -7.84
N ARG A 167 12.16 7.72 -8.17
CA ARG A 167 11.93 8.92 -7.35
C ARG A 167 11.33 8.55 -5.99
N LEU A 168 10.31 7.69 -5.97
CA LEU A 168 9.70 7.19 -4.74
C LEU A 168 10.68 6.37 -3.91
N ALA A 169 11.43 5.44 -4.51
CA ALA A 169 12.42 4.63 -3.79
C ALA A 169 13.47 5.48 -3.09
N ARG A 170 13.95 6.57 -3.72
CA ARG A 170 14.84 7.54 -3.06
C ARG A 170 14.17 8.27 -1.91
N LEU A 171 12.91 8.67 -2.09
CA LEU A 171 12.14 9.31 -1.03
C LEU A 171 12.01 8.38 0.18
N LEU A 172 11.60 7.13 -0.04
CA LEU A 172 11.47 6.12 1.02
C LEU A 172 12.80 5.92 1.76
N LYS A 173 13.91 5.75 1.01
CA LYS A 173 15.23 5.55 1.61
C LYS A 173 15.71 6.75 2.45
N GLY A 174 15.39 7.97 2.03
CA GLY A 174 15.84 9.20 2.70
C GLY A 174 14.94 9.71 3.82
N ASN A 175 13.72 9.17 3.95
CA ASN A 175 12.68 9.65 4.88
C ASN A 175 12.07 8.51 5.71
N GLY A 176 12.77 7.38 5.81
CA GLY A 176 12.39 6.36 6.78
C GLY A 176 12.54 6.90 8.20
N GLY A 177 11.66 6.51 9.12
CA GLY A 177 11.74 6.88 10.53
C GLY A 177 12.26 5.71 11.37
N PRO A 178 13.58 5.63 11.65
CA PRO A 178 14.17 4.49 12.37
C PRO A 178 13.57 4.28 13.76
N GLU A 179 13.11 5.35 14.41
CA GLU A 179 12.45 5.34 15.71
C GLU A 179 11.12 4.56 15.72
N TYR A 180 10.54 4.30 14.55
CA TYR A 180 9.32 3.52 14.38
C TYR A 180 9.58 2.10 13.88
N LEU A 181 10.84 1.70 13.71
CA LEU A 181 11.18 0.33 13.37
C LEU A 181 11.07 -0.54 14.64
N VAL A 182 10.05 -1.39 14.70
CA VAL A 182 9.94 -2.41 15.73
C VAL A 182 10.98 -3.51 15.42
N PRO A 183 11.78 -3.96 16.40
CA PRO A 183 12.69 -5.08 16.18
C PRO A 183 11.92 -6.32 15.72
N ALA A 184 12.40 -6.99 14.67
CA ALA A 184 11.89 -8.30 14.31
C ALA A 184 12.17 -9.26 15.49
N ALA A 185 11.12 -9.95 15.95
CA ALA A 185 11.20 -10.94 17.03
C ALA A 185 11.97 -12.20 16.61
#